data_AF-A0A2A5NSD1-F1
#
_entry.id   AF-A0A2A5NSD1-F1
#
_cell.length_a   1.000
_cell.length_b   1.000
_cell.length_c   1.000
_cell.angle_alpha   90.00
_cell.angle_beta   90.00
_cell.angle_gamma   90.00
#
_symmetry.space_group_name_H-M   'P 1'
#
loop_
_entity.id
_entity.type
_entity.pdbx_description
1 polymer ?
#
loop_
_entity_poly.entity_id
_entity_poly.type
_entity_poly.pdbx_seq_one_letter_code
_entity_poly.pdbx_strand_id
1 'polypeptide(L)'
;MTPEAAKREAFLFLDQTTRRAALDWSAPREPTAERCSGGVKFQYLVHAPLSSTQSELADTLAAYWRSEGLSVERTQEDFGAGYGLVYAATARAQGSPGAAFEITRLHALVYIDSQCVAGEAGD
;
A
#
# COMPACT_ATOMS: atom_id res chain seq x y z
N MET A 1 11.75 -11.87 13.42
CA MET A 1 11.67 -11.78 11.95
C MET A 1 12.93 -11.10 11.44
N THR A 2 13.53 -11.55 10.33
CA THR A 2 14.72 -10.91 9.73
C THR A 2 14.30 -9.81 8.73
N PRO A 3 15.19 -8.87 8.36
CA PRO A 3 14.94 -7.89 7.31
C PRO A 3 14.46 -8.50 5.99
N GLU A 4 15.07 -9.59 5.53
CA GLU A 4 14.73 -10.26 4.26
C GLU A 4 13.34 -10.89 4.33
N ALA A 5 13.00 -11.48 5.49
CA ALA A 5 11.68 -12.05 5.70
C ALA A 5 10.60 -10.96 5.71
N ALA A 6 10.85 -9.82 6.37
CA ALA A 6 9.93 -8.67 6.39
C ALA A 6 9.75 -8.07 4.99
N LYS A 7 10.84 -7.92 4.24
CA LYS A 7 10.84 -7.46 2.85
C LYS A 7 10.00 -8.40 1.95
N ARG A 8 10.21 -9.71 2.06
CA ARG A 8 9.46 -10.72 1.29
C ARG A 8 7.98 -10.75 1.66
N GLU A 9 7.64 -10.66 2.95
CA GLU A 9 6.25 -10.62 3.42
C GLU A 9 5.52 -9.40 2.84
N ALA A 10 6.12 -8.21 2.92
CA ALA A 10 5.56 -6.99 2.34
C ALA A 10 5.37 -7.10 0.82
N PHE A 11 6.33 -7.70 0.10
CA PHE A 11 6.20 -7.94 -1.33
C PHE A 11 5.03 -8.87 -1.67
N LEU A 12 4.85 -9.97 -0.93
CA LEU A 12 3.74 -10.88 -1.14
C LEU A 12 2.39 -10.19 -0.86
N PHE A 13 2.33 -9.36 0.18
CA PHE A 13 1.12 -8.60 0.48
C PHE A 13 0.80 -7.55 -0.59
N LEU A 14 1.83 -6.92 -1.17
CA LEU A 14 1.67 -6.05 -2.34
C LEU A 14 1.12 -6.80 -3.55
N ASP A 15 1.72 -7.93 -3.92
CA ASP A 15 1.28 -8.76 -5.04
C ASP A 15 -0.17 -9.23 -4.86
N GLN A 16 -0.56 -9.61 -3.65
CA GLN A 16 -1.95 -9.97 -3.36
C GLN A 16 -2.90 -8.77 -3.41
N THR A 17 -2.46 -7.60 -2.93
CA THR A 17 -3.24 -6.35 -2.98
C THR A 17 -3.53 -5.95 -4.43
N THR A 18 -2.51 -5.91 -5.28
CA THR A 18 -2.64 -5.48 -6.69
C THR A 18 -3.49 -6.44 -7.51
N ARG A 19 -3.44 -7.75 -7.23
CA ARG A 19 -4.29 -8.77 -7.88
C ARG A 19 -5.79 -8.61 -7.59
N ARG A 20 -6.19 -7.81 -6.59
CA ARG A 20 -7.62 -7.56 -6.30
C ARG A 20 -8.27 -6.64 -7.32
N ALA A 21 -7.50 -5.89 -8.09
CA ALA A 21 -7.99 -5.01 -9.12
C ALA A 21 -7.30 -5.31 -10.46
N ALA A 22 -8.09 -5.48 -11.52
CA ALA A 22 -7.61 -5.68 -12.87
C ALA A 22 -7.12 -4.35 -13.47
N LEU A 23 -5.99 -3.86 -12.98
CA LEU A 23 -5.30 -2.67 -13.47
C LEU A 23 -3.90 -3.03 -13.96
N ASP A 24 -3.36 -2.21 -14.85
CA ASP A 24 -1.98 -2.32 -15.33
C ASP A 24 -1.04 -1.67 -14.31
N TRP A 25 -0.81 -2.37 -13.20
CA TRP A 25 0.09 -1.93 -12.15
C TRP A 25 1.53 -1.93 -12.65
N SER A 26 2.26 -0.85 -12.35
CA SER A 26 3.69 -0.80 -12.56
C SER A 26 4.39 -1.95 -11.84
N ALA A 27 5.43 -2.51 -12.44
CA ALA A 27 6.26 -3.51 -11.77
C ALA A 27 6.80 -2.95 -10.44
N PRO A 28 6.65 -3.68 -9.32
CA PRO A 28 7.23 -3.29 -8.05
C PRO A 28 8.75 -3.18 -8.19
N ARG A 29 9.30 -2.01 -7.90
CA ARG A 29 10.75 -1.79 -7.84
C ARG A 29 11.31 -2.35 -6.53
N GLU A 30 12.63 -2.39 -6.43
CA GLU A 30 13.30 -2.59 -5.14
C GLU A 30 12.74 -1.60 -4.10
N PRO A 31 12.36 -2.06 -2.90
CA PRO A 31 11.77 -1.20 -1.91
C PRO A 31 12.80 -0.22 -1.38
N THR A 32 12.32 0.93 -0.93
CA THR A 32 13.15 1.87 -0.20
C THR A 32 13.31 1.36 1.24
N ALA A 33 14.54 1.29 1.73
CA ALA A 33 14.82 0.96 3.12
C ALA A 33 14.80 2.23 3.97
N GLU A 34 14.01 2.23 5.04
CA GLU A 34 13.86 3.35 5.96
C GLU A 34 14.18 2.92 7.38
N ARG A 35 14.91 3.75 8.12
CA ARG A 35 15.14 3.52 9.54
C ARG A 35 13.83 3.66 10.31
N CYS A 36 13.59 2.74 11.23
CA CYS A 36 12.50 2.79 12.19
C CYS A 36 13.04 2.60 13.60
N SER A 37 12.16 2.67 14.61
CA SER A 37 12.55 2.62 16.03
C SER A 37 13.25 1.30 16.38
N GLY A 38 14.59 1.32 16.34
CA GLY A 38 15.45 0.18 16.66
C GLY A 38 15.71 -0.78 15.49
N GLY A 39 15.45 -0.38 14.24
CA GLY A 39 15.63 -1.28 13.10
C GLY A 39 15.38 -0.64 11.73
N VAL A 40 14.99 -1.49 10.78
CA VAL A 40 14.69 -1.14 9.39
C VAL A 40 13.28 -1.57 9.00
N LYS A 41 12.63 -0.78 8.15
CA LYS A 41 11.43 -1.16 7.41
C LYS A 41 11.65 -0.93 5.92
N PHE A 42 10.88 -1.62 5.09
CA PHE A 42 10.97 -1.54 3.63
C PHE A 42 9.64 -1.06 3.06
N GLN A 43 9.67 -0.04 2.23
CA GLN A 43 8.49 0.50 1.57
C GLN A 43 8.50 0.14 0.08
N TYR A 44 7.41 -0.48 -0.36
CA TYR A 44 7.09 -0.64 -1.77
C TYR A 44 6.08 0.41 -2.22
N LEU A 45 6.21 0.83 -3.47
CA LEU A 45 5.28 1.70 -4.16
C LEU A 45 4.99 1.13 -5.55
N VAL A 46 3.71 1.03 -5.88
CA VAL A 46 3.24 0.78 -7.25
C VAL A 46 2.21 1.83 -7.64
N HIS A 47 2.14 2.10 -8.93
CA HIS A 47 1.13 2.98 -9.50
C HIS A 47 0.41 2.28 -10.65
N ALA A 48 -0.84 2.66 -10.89
CA ALA A 48 -1.59 2.24 -12.07
C ALA A 48 -2.35 3.44 -12.65
N PRO A 49 -2.46 3.55 -13.98
CA PRO A 49 -3.43 4.45 -14.60
C PRO A 49 -4.85 3.96 -14.29
N LEU A 50 -5.78 4.90 -14.09
CA LEU A 50 -7.18 4.60 -13.84
C LEU A 50 -8.04 4.90 -15.06
N SER A 51 -8.80 3.89 -15.46
CA SER A 51 -9.93 4.00 -16.39
C SER A 51 -11.26 3.58 -15.77
N SER A 52 -11.23 3.05 -14.54
CA SER A 52 -12.37 2.54 -13.78
C SER A 52 -12.87 3.53 -12.71
N THR A 53 -13.96 3.18 -12.03
CA THR A 53 -14.54 3.98 -10.95
C THR A 53 -13.62 3.98 -9.72
N GLN A 54 -13.15 5.17 -9.33
CA GLN A 54 -12.22 5.36 -8.19
C GLN A 54 -12.76 4.77 -6.88
N SER A 55 -14.06 4.97 -6.61
CA SER A 55 -14.72 4.47 -5.40
C SER A 55 -14.71 2.95 -5.33
N GLU A 56 -15.00 2.27 -6.44
CA GLU A 56 -15.02 0.81 -6.51
C GLU A 56 -13.64 0.22 -6.24
N LEU A 57 -12.58 0.83 -6.78
CA LEU A 57 -11.21 0.43 -6.45
C LEU A 57 -10.92 0.64 -4.97
N ALA A 58 -11.22 1.82 -4.43
CA ALA A 58 -10.99 2.14 -3.03
C ALA A 58 -11.74 1.18 -2.09
N ASP A 59 -12.97 0.81 -2.43
CA ASP A 59 -13.79 -0.15 -1.71
C ASP A 59 -13.19 -1.56 -1.79
N THR A 60 -12.75 -1.99 -2.98
CA THR A 60 -12.15 -3.30 -3.22
C THR A 60 -10.88 -3.50 -2.40
N LEU A 61 -9.95 -2.53 -2.46
CA LEU A 61 -8.69 -2.60 -1.72
C LEU A 61 -8.94 -2.57 -0.21
N ALA A 62 -9.80 -1.66 0.26
CA ALA A 62 -10.13 -1.57 1.68
C ALA A 62 -10.84 -2.83 2.21
N ALA A 63 -11.72 -3.44 1.43
CA ALA A 63 -12.38 -4.69 1.81
C ALA A 63 -11.37 -5.84 1.93
N TYR A 64 -10.44 -5.94 0.98
CA TYR A 64 -9.36 -6.94 1.05
C TYR A 64 -8.50 -6.75 2.32
N TRP A 65 -8.01 -5.53 2.58
CA TRP A 65 -7.20 -5.29 3.78
C TRP A 65 -7.95 -5.59 5.08
N ARG A 66 -9.25 -5.30 5.17
CA ARG A 66 -10.07 -5.72 6.31
C ARG A 66 -10.18 -7.24 6.42
N SER A 67 -10.31 -7.96 5.31
CA SER A 67 -10.35 -9.42 5.31
C SER A 67 -9.04 -10.07 5.77
N GLU A 68 -7.92 -9.38 5.58
CA GLU A 68 -6.59 -9.77 6.09
C GLU A 68 -6.37 -9.34 7.56
N GLY A 69 -7.40 -8.78 8.20
CA GLY A 69 -7.38 -8.42 9.62
C GLY A 69 -6.81 -7.03 9.93
N LEU A 70 -6.58 -6.18 8.92
CA LEU A 70 -6.10 -4.81 9.14
C LEU A 70 -7.25 -3.89 9.54
N SER A 71 -6.97 -2.98 10.47
CA SER A 71 -7.83 -1.82 10.73
C SER A 71 -7.62 -0.80 9.62
N VAL A 72 -8.69 -0.47 8.89
CA VAL A 72 -8.65 0.42 7.72
C VAL A 72 -9.35 1.73 8.03
N GLU A 73 -8.59 2.82 8.01
CA GLU A 73 -9.10 4.19 8.07
C GLU A 73 -9.16 4.75 6.65
N ARG A 74 -10.34 5.25 6.26
CA ARG A 74 -10.57 5.80 4.92
C ARG A 74 -10.93 7.27 5.00
N THR A 75 -10.47 8.02 4.02
CA THR A 75 -10.87 9.40 3.79
C THR A 75 -11.22 9.61 2.32
N GLN A 76 -12.05 10.62 2.10
CA GLN A 76 -12.43 11.08 0.77
C GLN A 76 -12.51 12.60 0.83
N GLU A 77 -11.89 13.27 -0.14
CA GLU A 77 -11.85 14.74 -0.20
C GLU A 77 -12.03 15.20 -1.65
N ASP A 78 -12.88 16.20 -1.85
CA ASP A 78 -13.09 16.84 -3.16
C ASP A 78 -12.22 18.09 -3.28
N PHE A 79 -11.26 18.03 -4.18
CA PHE A 79 -10.32 19.12 -4.47
C PHE A 79 -10.81 20.04 -5.60
N GLY A 80 -12.09 19.95 -5.99
CA GLY A 80 -12.74 20.80 -6.97
C GLY A 80 -12.42 20.46 -8.42
N ALA A 81 -12.84 21.32 -9.36
CA ALA A 81 -12.90 21.00 -10.79
C ALA A 81 -11.57 20.55 -11.45
N GLY A 82 -10.42 20.91 -10.88
CA GLY A 82 -9.09 20.54 -11.42
C GLY A 82 -8.62 19.14 -11.03
N TYR A 83 -8.93 18.70 -9.81
CA TYR A 83 -8.37 17.48 -9.21
C TYR A 83 -9.46 16.43 -8.91
N GLY A 84 -10.69 16.89 -8.74
CA GLY A 84 -11.85 16.09 -8.42
C GLY A 84 -11.73 15.41 -7.07
N LEU A 85 -12.42 14.28 -6.97
CA LEU A 85 -12.48 13.48 -5.76
C LEU A 85 -11.24 12.61 -5.62
N VAL A 86 -10.62 12.63 -4.45
CA VAL A 86 -9.51 11.76 -4.08
C VAL A 86 -9.95 10.84 -2.95
N TYR A 87 -9.65 9.56 -3.10
CA TYR A 87 -9.87 8.56 -2.07
C TYR A 87 -8.53 8.15 -1.48
N ALA A 88 -8.42 8.15 -0.16
CA ALA A 88 -7.24 7.67 0.52
C ALA A 88 -7.62 6.68 1.61
N ALA A 89 -6.66 5.82 1.95
CA ALA A 89 -6.80 4.94 3.10
C ALA A 89 -5.45 4.60 3.69
N THR A 90 -5.44 4.32 4.98
CA THR A 90 -4.36 3.62 5.65
C THR A 90 -4.90 2.34 6.27
N ALA A 91 -4.08 1.30 6.31
CA ALA A 91 -4.40 0.02 6.89
C ALA A 91 -3.24 -0.44 7.78
N ARG A 92 -3.54 -0.83 9.02
CA ARG A 92 -2.54 -1.22 10.03
C ARG A 92 -3.02 -2.43 10.83
N ALA A 93 -2.10 -3.32 11.17
CA ALA A 93 -2.26 -4.32 12.20
C ALA A 93 -0.90 -4.50 12.92
N GLN A 94 -0.91 -4.82 14.21
CA GLN A 94 0.33 -5.15 14.91
C GLN A 94 0.89 -6.46 14.35
N GLY A 95 2.19 -6.48 14.06
CA GLY A 95 2.83 -7.70 13.59
C GLY A 95 2.51 -8.07 12.14
N SER A 96 2.06 -7.11 11.31
CA SER A 96 1.78 -7.32 9.88
C SER A 96 2.25 -6.12 9.04
N PRO A 97 2.46 -6.30 7.73
CA PRO A 97 2.69 -5.17 6.82
C PRO A 97 1.58 -4.12 6.92
N GLY A 98 1.96 -2.85 6.84
CA GLY A 98 1.03 -1.74 6.70
C GLY A 98 0.75 -1.46 5.23
N ALA A 99 -0.42 -0.88 4.94
CA ALA A 99 -0.75 -0.42 3.60
C ALA A 99 -1.32 1.00 3.61
N ALA A 100 -1.15 1.68 2.49
CA ALA A 100 -1.88 2.92 2.21
C ALA A 100 -2.18 3.01 0.72
N PHE A 101 -3.25 3.71 0.36
CA PHE A 101 -3.49 4.11 -1.02
C PHE A 101 -3.87 5.58 -1.12
N GLU A 102 -3.62 6.13 -2.31
CA GLU A 102 -4.24 7.34 -2.80
C GLU A 102 -4.75 7.08 -4.22
N ILE A 103 -6.03 7.37 -4.46
CA ILE A 103 -6.72 7.09 -5.71
C ILE A 103 -7.32 8.41 -6.20
N THR A 104 -6.70 8.94 -7.25
CA THR A 104 -7.12 10.15 -7.97
C THR A 104 -7.92 9.76 -9.21
N ARG A 105 -8.37 10.74 -10.00
CA ARG A 105 -9.13 10.44 -11.22
C ARG A 105 -8.28 9.73 -12.28
N LEU A 106 -6.97 9.94 -12.24
CA LEU A 106 -6.05 9.52 -13.30
C LEU A 106 -5.19 8.34 -12.85
N HIS A 107 -4.91 8.24 -11.55
CA HIS A 107 -3.91 7.31 -11.02
C HIS A 107 -4.33 6.73 -9.67
N ALA A 108 -4.01 5.46 -9.47
CA ALA A 108 -3.95 4.81 -8.17
C ALA A 108 -2.49 4.67 -7.75
N LEU A 109 -2.20 5.04 -6.51
CA LEU A 109 -0.93 4.82 -5.82
C LEU A 109 -1.19 3.87 -4.66
N VAL A 110 -0.40 2.81 -4.55
CA VAL A 110 -0.46 1.87 -3.43
C VAL A 110 0.92 1.75 -2.80
N TYR A 111 0.95 1.96 -1.49
CA TYR A 111 2.13 1.86 -0.64
C TYR A 111 1.97 0.65 0.27
N ILE A 112 3.00 -0.18 0.37
CA ILE A 112 3.08 -1.27 1.36
C ILE A 112 4.36 -1.09 2.16
N ASP A 113 4.20 -0.92 3.47
CA ASP A 113 5.31 -0.88 4.42
C ASP A 113 5.48 -2.26 5.07
N SER A 114 6.69 -2.80 5.08
CA SER A 114 7.01 -3.93 5.94
C SER A 114 6.89 -3.54 7.41
N GLN A 115 6.83 -4.56 8.26
CA GLN A 115 7.03 -4.35 9.69
C GLN A 115 8.43 -3.76 9.95
N CYS A 116 8.53 -2.97 11.01
CA CYS A 116 9.83 -2.57 11.56
C CYS A 116 10.48 -3.78 12.22
N VAL A 117 11.67 -4.16 11.77
CA VAL A 117 12.44 -5.28 12.32
C VAL A 117 13.85 -4.87 12.69
N ALA A 118 14.38 -5.46 13.77
CA ALA A 118 15.75 -5.24 14.18
C ALA A 118 16.74 -5.64 13.07
N GLY A 119 17.75 -4.80 12.84
CA GLY A 119 18.72 -4.96 11.76
C GLY A 119 19.04 -3.64 11.07
N GLU A 120 19.97 -3.67 10.13
CA GLU A 120 20.33 -2.54 9.29
C GLU A 120 19.79 -2.74 7.86
N ALA A 121 19.81 -1.66 7.07
CA ALA A 121 19.56 -1.72 5.63
C ALA A 121 20.81 -2.27 4.91
N GLY A 122 21.14 -3.54 5.15
CA GLY A 122 22.28 -4.30 4.60
C GLY A 122 22.37 -5.63 5.37
N ASP A 123 22.44 -6.80 4.75
CA ASP A 123 23.40 -7.22 3.71
C ASP A 123 22.83 -7.44 2.28
#